data_AF-A0A258FV00-F1
#
_entry.id   AF-A0A258FV00-F1
#
_cell.length_a   1.000
_cell.length_b   1.000
_cell.length_c   1.000
_cell.angle_alpha   90.00
_cell.angle_beta   90.00
_cell.angle_gamma   90.00
#
_symmetry.space_group_name_H-M   'P 1'
#
loop_
_entity.id
_entity.type
_entity.pdbx_description
1 polymer ?
#
loop_
_entity_poly.entity_id
_entity_poly.type
_entity_poly.pdbx_seq_one_letter_code
_entity_poly.pdbx_strand_id
1 'polypeptide(L)'
;YDTASASSLHKDKYLFVTGETINSVSGEEKEFYGELSDRFNNFNVISIANKYEFKSPLNLVIADSKPEARFIDMLTNKDNAPFIDKWVKSAHIGFYSINFSWRSESHHSKLGNFNPDFFIVVGNRIIIAEVKGDEKLRGDDEHDYLENKGKNTWAKKHFEIINTELERRCTDVRYKFTFITPKSYGALFEAIKSGNAEKIDKFTSELDIVL
;
A
#
# COMPACT_ATOMS: atom_id res chain seq x y z
N TYR A 1 13.86 -6.74 11.85
CA TYR A 1 14.08 -6.13 10.52
C TYR A 1 13.87 -7.26 9.53
N ASP A 2 12.92 -7.11 8.61
CA ASP A 2 12.79 -8.07 7.50
C ASP A 2 14.04 -7.93 6.64
N THR A 3 15.05 -8.75 6.94
CA THR A 3 15.98 -9.21 5.92
C THR A 3 15.13 -10.04 4.97
N ALA A 4 14.78 -9.46 3.82
CA ALA A 4 14.25 -10.25 2.72
C ALA A 4 15.33 -11.27 2.33
N SER A 5 15.23 -12.48 2.90
CA SER A 5 16.10 -13.58 2.53
C SER A 5 15.95 -13.81 1.03
N ALA A 6 17.07 -14.00 0.31
CA ALA A 6 17.08 -14.30 -1.13
C ALA A 6 16.13 -15.45 -1.51
N SER A 7 15.80 -16.30 -0.55
CA SER A 7 14.90 -17.44 -0.71
C SER A 7 13.40 -17.10 -0.79
N SER A 8 12.93 -15.90 -0.41
CA SER A 8 11.52 -15.49 -0.50
C SER A 8 11.16 -14.72 -1.79
N LEU A 9 12.16 -14.35 -2.58
CA LEU A 9 11.98 -13.67 -3.87
C LEU A 9 11.64 -14.69 -4.97
N HIS A 10 10.35 -14.87 -5.25
CA HIS A 10 9.83 -15.67 -6.37
C HIS A 10 9.73 -14.83 -7.68
N LYS A 11 9.67 -15.50 -8.85
CA LYS A 11 9.65 -14.88 -10.19
C LYS A 11 8.53 -13.85 -10.43
N ASP A 12 7.46 -13.89 -9.64
CA ASP A 12 6.26 -13.07 -9.85
C ASP A 12 6.30 -11.72 -9.11
N LYS A 13 7.42 -11.39 -8.47
CA LYS A 13 7.62 -10.13 -7.72
C LYS A 13 8.17 -9.02 -8.62
N TYR A 14 7.86 -7.77 -8.24
CA TYR A 14 8.31 -6.57 -8.94
C TYR A 14 9.20 -5.76 -8.01
N LEU A 15 10.37 -5.38 -8.50
CA LEU A 15 11.38 -4.67 -7.71
C LEU A 15 11.56 -3.25 -8.22
N PHE A 16 11.21 -2.27 -7.39
CA PHE A 16 11.37 -0.85 -7.68
C PHE A 16 12.65 -0.32 -7.06
N VAL A 17 13.55 0.18 -7.91
CA VAL A 17 14.88 0.69 -7.52
C VAL A 17 15.15 2.06 -8.14
N THR A 18 15.98 2.85 -7.47
CA THR A 18 16.53 4.10 -8.01
C THR A 18 18.00 3.93 -8.36
N GLY A 19 18.59 4.87 -9.12
CA GLY A 19 20.03 4.86 -9.39
C GLY A 19 20.92 4.96 -8.14
N GLU A 20 20.36 5.38 -7.00
CA GLU A 20 21.09 5.51 -5.73
C GLU A 20 20.94 4.28 -4.83
N THR A 21 20.04 3.34 -5.16
CA THR A 21 19.78 2.14 -4.34
C THR A 21 21.07 1.37 -4.06
N ILE A 22 21.98 1.28 -5.04
CA ILE A 22 23.27 0.58 -4.90
C ILE A 22 24.27 1.28 -3.97
N ASN A 23 24.10 2.58 -3.75
CA ASN A 23 24.99 3.39 -2.90
C ASN A 23 24.58 3.32 -1.42
N SER A 24 23.31 3.04 -1.13
CA SER A 24 22.72 3.04 0.22
C SER A 24 22.74 1.67 0.92
N VAL A 25 23.23 0.64 0.26
CA VAL A 25 23.19 -0.75 0.73
C VAL A 25 24.55 -1.18 1.25
N SER A 26 24.56 -1.89 2.38
CA SER A 26 25.76 -2.39 3.06
C SER A 26 26.56 -3.37 2.20
N GLY A 27 27.79 -3.73 2.59
CA GLY A 27 28.64 -4.65 1.81
C GLY A 27 28.00 -6.03 1.57
N GLU A 28 27.36 -6.60 2.59
CA GLU A 28 26.61 -7.86 2.50
C GLU A 28 25.37 -7.72 1.62
N GLU A 29 24.67 -6.59 1.74
CA GLU A 29 23.56 -6.28 0.85
C GLU A 29 24.04 -6.07 -0.58
N LYS A 30 25.22 -5.48 -0.84
CA LYS A 30 25.81 -5.33 -2.18
C LYS A 30 26.16 -6.66 -2.82
N GLU A 31 26.67 -7.63 -2.06
CA GLU A 31 26.81 -9.01 -2.54
C GLU A 31 25.44 -9.61 -2.85
N PHE A 32 24.45 -9.43 -1.98
CA PHE A 32 23.06 -9.80 -2.26
C PHE A 32 22.49 -9.08 -3.51
N TYR A 33 22.81 -7.81 -3.76
CA TYR A 33 22.40 -7.05 -4.94
C TYR A 33 23.17 -7.45 -6.20
N GLY A 34 24.44 -7.84 -6.07
CA GLY A 34 25.26 -8.40 -7.14
C GLY A 34 24.79 -9.81 -7.54
N GLU A 35 24.46 -10.65 -6.56
CA GLU A 35 23.78 -11.91 -6.79
C GLU A 35 22.36 -11.68 -7.35
N LEU A 36 21.64 -10.65 -6.87
CA LEU A 36 20.36 -10.24 -7.45
C LEU A 36 20.54 -9.69 -8.85
N SER A 37 21.68 -9.12 -9.24
CA SER A 37 21.90 -8.60 -10.59
C SER A 37 22.15 -9.67 -11.63
N ASP A 38 22.85 -10.73 -11.26
CA ASP A 38 22.90 -11.96 -12.04
C ASP A 38 21.54 -12.69 -12.03
N ARG A 39 20.77 -12.60 -10.94
CA ARG A 39 19.39 -13.12 -10.83
C ARG A 39 18.31 -12.17 -11.36
N PHE A 40 18.62 -10.94 -11.79
CA PHE A 40 17.61 -9.98 -12.30
C PHE A 40 16.99 -10.48 -13.60
N ASN A 41 17.62 -11.46 -14.26
CA ASN A 41 17.00 -12.22 -15.34
C ASN A 41 15.73 -13.01 -14.92
N ASN A 42 15.45 -13.17 -13.62
CA ASN A 42 14.28 -13.86 -13.08
C ASN A 42 13.26 -12.93 -12.36
N PHE A 43 13.50 -11.61 -12.28
CA PHE A 43 12.62 -10.66 -11.59
C PHE A 43 12.18 -9.52 -12.52
N ASN A 44 11.01 -8.93 -12.26
CA ASN A 44 10.59 -7.73 -12.96
C ASN A 44 11.20 -6.50 -12.27
N VAL A 45 12.41 -6.12 -12.68
CA VAL A 45 13.08 -4.91 -12.17
C VAL A 45 12.55 -3.68 -12.88
N ILE A 46 12.09 -2.71 -12.11
CA ILE A 46 11.57 -1.45 -12.58
C ILE A 46 12.48 -0.34 -12.04
N SER A 47 13.25 0.27 -12.95
CA SER A 47 14.12 1.38 -12.61
C SER A 47 13.34 2.69 -12.65
N ILE A 48 13.40 3.44 -11.54
CA ILE A 48 12.85 4.79 -11.43
C ILE A 48 13.99 5.76 -11.74
N ALA A 49 13.96 6.32 -12.95
CA ALA A 49 15.03 7.16 -13.47
C ALA A 49 15.21 8.44 -12.65
N ASN A 50 14.10 9.08 -12.27
CA ASN A 50 14.12 10.29 -11.46
C ASN A 50 13.86 9.95 -9.98
N LYS A 51 14.93 9.96 -9.17
CA LYS A 51 14.82 9.65 -7.73
C LYS A 51 13.83 10.55 -6.98
N TYR A 52 13.59 11.78 -7.46
CA TYR A 52 12.66 12.70 -6.81
C TYR A 52 11.20 12.29 -6.98
N GLU A 53 10.90 11.37 -7.90
CA GLU A 53 9.58 10.73 -8.05
C GLU A 53 9.41 9.55 -7.08
N PHE A 54 10.52 8.98 -6.58
CA PHE A 54 10.50 7.95 -5.56
C PHE A 54 10.42 8.57 -4.16
N LYS A 55 9.22 9.05 -3.80
CA LYS A 55 8.94 9.72 -2.52
C LYS A 55 8.89 8.78 -1.30
N SER A 56 9.68 7.70 -1.30
CA SER A 56 9.74 6.74 -0.20
C SER A 56 11.05 6.87 0.57
N PRO A 57 11.04 6.72 1.91
CA PRO A 57 12.27 6.64 2.69
C PRO A 57 12.99 5.29 2.55
N LEU A 58 12.38 4.31 1.88
CA LEU A 58 12.96 2.99 1.64
C LEU A 58 13.97 3.04 0.50
N ASN A 59 15.05 2.25 0.59
CA ASN A 59 16.07 2.17 -0.48
C ASN A 59 15.57 1.39 -1.71
N LEU A 60 14.61 0.48 -1.51
CA LEU A 60 13.94 -0.34 -2.52
C LEU A 60 12.50 -0.59 -2.09
N VAL A 61 11.61 -0.90 -3.03
CA VAL A 61 10.27 -1.43 -2.71
C VAL A 61 9.97 -2.68 -3.54
N ILE A 62 9.44 -3.71 -2.88
CA ILE A 62 8.98 -4.94 -3.53
C ILE A 62 7.46 -4.91 -3.61
N ALA A 63 6.91 -5.09 -4.81
CA ALA A 63 5.50 -5.34 -5.02
C ALA A 63 5.24 -6.84 -5.08
N ASP A 64 4.24 -7.31 -4.34
CA ASP A 64 3.96 -8.72 -4.18
C ASP A 64 3.02 -9.29 -5.25
N SER A 65 2.41 -8.39 -6.01
CA SER A 65 1.40 -8.68 -7.01
C SER A 65 1.42 -7.63 -8.13
N LYS A 66 0.82 -7.96 -9.28
CA LYS A 66 0.67 -7.00 -10.39
C LYS A 66 -0.18 -5.77 -10.04
N PRO A 67 -1.31 -5.88 -9.29
CA PRO A 67 -2.03 -4.71 -8.79
C PRO A 67 -1.14 -3.77 -7.95
N GLU A 68 -0.37 -4.30 -7.00
CA GLU A 68 0.56 -3.48 -6.20
C GLU A 68 1.65 -2.82 -7.06
N ALA A 69 2.22 -3.57 -8.02
CA ALA A 69 3.23 -3.01 -8.93
C ALA A 69 2.66 -1.81 -9.69
N ARG A 70 1.46 -1.95 -10.24
CA ARG A 70 0.75 -0.84 -10.90
C ARG A 70 0.43 0.31 -9.95
N PHE A 71 0.16 0.02 -8.69
CA PHE A 71 -0.08 1.07 -7.69
C PHE A 71 1.21 1.85 -7.40
N ILE A 72 2.36 1.18 -7.28
CA ILE A 72 3.66 1.84 -7.14
C ILE A 72 4.03 2.64 -8.39
N ASP A 73 3.73 2.15 -9.60
CA ASP A 73 3.87 2.94 -10.84
C ASP A 73 3.02 4.23 -10.76
N MET A 74 1.82 4.14 -10.18
CA MET A 74 0.98 5.33 -9.98
C MET A 74 1.58 6.31 -8.95
N LEU A 75 2.25 5.82 -7.90
CA LEU A 75 2.92 6.65 -6.89
C LEU A 75 4.22 7.30 -7.39
N THR A 76 4.86 6.69 -8.40
CA THR A 76 6.21 7.06 -8.85
C THR A 76 6.27 7.62 -10.26
N ASN A 77 5.16 7.69 -10.99
CA ASN A 77 5.18 8.36 -12.29
C ASN A 77 5.22 9.89 -12.15
N LYS A 78 5.81 10.53 -13.16
CA LYS A 78 5.99 11.98 -13.28
C LYS A 78 4.71 12.83 -13.18
N ASP A 79 3.54 12.27 -13.51
CA ASP A 79 2.27 13.02 -13.56
C ASP A 79 1.60 13.07 -12.17
N ASN A 80 1.90 12.10 -11.30
CA ASN A 80 1.30 11.97 -9.97
C ASN A 80 2.27 12.33 -8.84
N ALA A 81 3.55 11.93 -8.95
CA ALA A 81 4.54 12.10 -7.88
C ALA A 81 4.72 13.55 -7.38
N PRO A 82 4.58 14.61 -8.21
CA PRO A 82 4.65 15.99 -7.73
C PRO A 82 3.56 16.37 -6.71
N PHE A 83 2.46 15.61 -6.65
CA PHE A 83 1.32 15.86 -5.76
C PHE A 83 1.34 14.99 -4.49
N ILE A 84 2.40 14.22 -4.30
CA ILE A 84 2.57 13.32 -3.16
C ILE A 84 3.79 13.77 -2.37
N ASP A 85 3.62 13.99 -1.06
CA ASP A 85 4.71 14.43 -0.21
C ASP A 85 5.67 13.29 0.10
N LYS A 86 5.11 12.15 0.51
CA LYS A 86 5.84 10.93 0.87
C LYS A 86 4.94 9.72 0.93
N TRP A 87 5.49 8.53 0.76
CA TRP A 87 4.78 7.29 0.97
C TRP A 87 5.69 6.17 1.48
N VAL A 88 5.12 5.19 2.16
CA VAL A 88 5.84 3.97 2.57
C VAL A 88 4.97 2.75 2.30
N LYS A 89 5.57 1.70 1.72
CA LYS A 89 4.97 0.37 1.68
C LYS A 89 5.28 -0.34 2.98
N SER A 90 4.26 -0.87 3.63
CA SER A 90 4.39 -1.61 4.89
C SER A 90 5.02 -2.98 4.67
N ALA A 91 5.76 -3.43 5.69
CA ALA A 91 6.18 -4.83 5.76
C ALA A 91 4.97 -5.72 6.08
N HIS A 92 5.00 -6.97 5.60
CA HIS A 92 3.90 -7.92 5.83
C HIS A 92 3.65 -8.20 7.32
N ILE A 93 4.69 -8.12 8.16
CA ILE A 93 4.61 -8.38 9.61
C ILE A 93 5.35 -7.27 10.37
N GLY A 94 4.83 -6.91 11.55
CA GLY A 94 5.54 -6.05 12.49
C GLY A 94 5.58 -4.56 12.14
N PHE A 95 4.75 -4.09 11.20
CA PHE A 95 4.66 -2.68 10.84
C PHE A 95 3.53 -1.93 11.57
N TYR A 96 2.29 -1.99 11.08
CA TYR A 96 1.13 -1.29 11.65
C TYR A 96 -0.08 -2.22 11.65
N SER A 97 -0.24 -2.97 12.73
CA SER A 97 -1.22 -4.04 12.81
C SER A 97 -2.59 -3.51 13.24
N ILE A 98 -3.62 -3.81 12.46
CA ILE A 98 -5.02 -3.50 12.76
C ILE A 98 -5.72 -4.81 13.10
N ASN A 99 -6.27 -4.88 14.31
CA ASN A 99 -7.10 -6.00 14.74
C ASN A 99 -8.50 -5.89 14.13
N PHE A 100 -9.05 -7.01 13.71
CA PHE A 100 -10.40 -7.08 13.17
C PHE A 100 -11.08 -8.40 13.56
N SER A 101 -12.40 -8.38 13.47
CA SER A 101 -13.23 -9.58 13.60
C SER A 101 -14.20 -9.70 12.44
N TRP A 102 -14.54 -10.93 12.08
CA TRP A 102 -15.56 -11.23 11.08
C TRP A 102 -16.33 -12.48 11.47
N ARG A 103 -17.59 -12.58 11.03
CA ARG A 103 -18.37 -13.80 11.18
C ARG A 103 -18.04 -14.71 10.00
N SER A 104 -17.57 -15.91 10.31
CA SER A 104 -17.37 -16.95 9.30
C SER A 104 -18.68 -17.69 8.99
N GLU A 105 -18.70 -18.47 7.93
CA GLU A 105 -19.83 -19.31 7.49
C GLU A 105 -20.38 -20.21 8.62
N SER A 106 -19.50 -20.69 9.51
CA SER A 106 -19.88 -21.50 10.67
C SER A 106 -20.50 -20.70 11.83
N HIS A 107 -20.85 -19.42 11.62
CA HIS A 107 -21.44 -18.50 12.60
C HIS A 107 -20.56 -18.18 13.82
N HIS A 108 -19.34 -18.71 13.87
CA HIS A 108 -18.35 -18.34 14.86
C HIS A 108 -17.58 -17.09 14.42
N SER A 109 -17.42 -16.15 15.35
CA SER A 109 -16.57 -14.98 15.16
C SER A 109 -15.11 -15.43 15.09
N LYS A 110 -14.42 -15.05 14.03
CA LYS A 110 -12.98 -15.17 13.92
C LYS A 110 -12.32 -13.84 14.28
N LEU A 111 -11.09 -13.92 14.79
CA LEU A 111 -10.24 -12.77 15.07
C LEU A 111 -9.02 -12.85 14.18
N GLY A 112 -8.56 -11.70 13.71
CA GLY A 112 -7.36 -11.59 12.91
C GLY A 112 -6.72 -10.22 13.08
N ASN A 113 -5.54 -10.10 12.49
CA ASN A 113 -4.89 -8.81 12.31
C ASN A 113 -4.28 -8.74 10.91
N PHE A 114 -4.09 -7.52 10.41
CA PHE A 114 -3.41 -7.29 9.15
C PHE A 114 -2.65 -5.96 9.19
N ASN A 115 -1.66 -5.80 8.31
CA ASN A 115 -0.96 -4.54 8.09
C ASN A 115 -1.43 -3.97 6.75
N PRO A 116 -1.94 -2.72 6.70
CA PRO A 116 -2.28 -2.08 5.43
C PRO A 116 -1.05 -1.94 4.54
N ASP A 117 -1.21 -2.07 3.22
CA ASP A 117 -0.08 -2.08 2.30
C ASP A 117 0.67 -0.74 2.20
N PHE A 118 -0.04 0.39 2.17
CA PHE A 118 0.57 1.71 1.93
C PHE A 118 0.07 2.79 2.89
N PHE A 119 1.00 3.68 3.25
CA PHE A 119 0.74 4.96 3.90
C PHE A 119 1.23 6.06 2.98
N ILE A 120 0.34 6.95 2.54
CA ILE A 120 0.64 8.01 1.56
C ILE A 120 0.26 9.36 2.18
N VAL A 121 1.19 10.31 2.18
CA VAL A 121 0.99 11.64 2.73
C VAL A 121 0.79 12.65 1.61
N VAL A 122 -0.31 13.40 1.71
CA VAL A 122 -0.70 14.48 0.80
C VAL A 122 -1.23 15.64 1.65
N GLY A 123 -0.39 16.65 1.87
CA GLY A 123 -0.65 17.73 2.82
C GLY A 123 -0.96 17.19 4.21
N ASN A 124 -2.13 17.58 4.74
CA ASN A 124 -2.65 17.10 6.03
C ASN A 124 -3.48 15.82 5.91
N ARG A 125 -3.39 15.09 4.80
CA ARG A 125 -4.07 13.80 4.62
C ARG A 125 -3.08 12.65 4.59
N ILE A 126 -3.41 11.59 5.32
CA ILE A 126 -2.67 10.33 5.33
C ILE A 126 -3.60 9.25 4.78
N ILE A 127 -3.41 8.88 3.53
CA ILE A 127 -4.19 7.86 2.84
C ILE A 127 -3.58 6.49 3.16
N ILE A 128 -4.41 5.60 3.69
CA ILE A 128 -4.06 4.23 4.02
C ILE A 128 -4.73 3.33 2.99
N ALA A 129 -3.91 2.75 2.11
CA ALA A 129 -4.41 1.94 1.00
C ALA A 129 -4.03 0.48 1.23
N GLU A 130 -5.04 -0.39 1.20
CA GLU A 130 -4.86 -1.84 1.01
C GLU A 130 -5.16 -2.16 -0.45
N VAL A 131 -4.19 -2.73 -1.15
CA VAL A 131 -4.32 -3.07 -2.57
C VAL A 131 -4.91 -4.48 -2.72
N LYS A 132 -5.90 -4.59 -3.60
CA LYS A 132 -6.54 -5.85 -3.99
C LYS A 132 -6.61 -5.98 -5.51
N GLY A 133 -6.74 -7.19 -6.03
CA GLY A 133 -7.02 -7.41 -7.44
C GLY A 133 -8.50 -7.21 -7.77
N ASP A 134 -8.81 -6.96 -9.05
CA ASP A 134 -10.18 -6.72 -9.51
C ASP A 134 -11.10 -7.95 -9.35
N GLU A 135 -10.54 -9.15 -9.20
CA GLU A 135 -11.29 -10.37 -8.88
C GLU A 135 -12.05 -10.25 -7.55
N LYS A 136 -11.56 -9.44 -6.60
CA LYS A 136 -12.21 -9.20 -5.32
C LYS A 136 -13.51 -8.41 -5.41
N LEU A 137 -13.79 -7.76 -6.55
CA LEU A 137 -15.03 -7.04 -6.79
C LEU A 137 -16.24 -7.97 -7.00
N ARG A 138 -16.00 -9.23 -7.39
CA ARG A 138 -17.10 -10.17 -7.68
C ARG A 138 -17.71 -10.77 -6.41
N GLY A 139 -16.88 -10.97 -5.37
CA GLY A 139 -17.30 -11.62 -4.13
C GLY A 139 -17.64 -13.10 -4.30
N ASP A 140 -17.06 -13.76 -5.32
CA ASP A 140 -17.38 -15.16 -5.65
C ASP A 140 -16.90 -16.15 -4.56
N ASP A 141 -15.87 -15.78 -3.77
CA ASP A 141 -15.39 -16.52 -2.61
C ASP A 141 -15.99 -15.90 -1.34
N GLU A 142 -16.98 -16.57 -0.76
CA GLU A 142 -17.73 -16.07 0.41
C GLU A 142 -16.83 -15.89 1.63
N HIS A 143 -15.92 -16.83 1.90
CA HIS A 143 -14.99 -16.73 3.02
C HIS A 143 -14.09 -15.50 2.89
N ASP A 144 -13.47 -15.32 1.73
CA ASP A 144 -12.61 -14.17 1.44
C ASP A 144 -13.39 -12.85 1.43
N TYR A 145 -14.62 -12.83 0.90
CA TYR A 145 -15.50 -11.68 0.95
C TYR A 145 -15.81 -11.26 2.40
N LEU A 146 -16.24 -12.21 3.25
CA LEU A 146 -16.59 -11.95 4.65
C LEU A 146 -15.38 -11.46 5.46
N GLU A 147 -14.20 -12.04 5.22
CA GLU A 147 -12.96 -11.59 5.87
C GLU A 147 -12.58 -10.17 5.44
N ASN A 148 -12.58 -9.88 4.14
CA ASN A 148 -12.26 -8.55 3.61
C ASN A 148 -13.27 -7.49 4.05
N LYS A 149 -14.55 -7.83 4.14
CA LYS A 149 -15.60 -6.97 4.73
C LYS A 149 -15.30 -6.65 6.19
N GLY A 150 -14.88 -7.65 6.97
CA GLY A 150 -14.43 -7.47 8.35
C GLY A 150 -13.23 -6.53 8.44
N LYS A 151 -12.16 -6.79 7.68
CA LYS A 151 -10.96 -5.94 7.63
C LYS A 151 -11.32 -4.50 7.30
N ASN A 152 -12.11 -4.30 6.25
CA ASN A 152 -12.50 -2.97 5.78
C ASN A 152 -13.28 -2.20 6.85
N THR A 153 -14.28 -2.84 7.45
CA THR A 153 -15.12 -2.24 8.49
C THR A 153 -14.29 -1.81 9.71
N TRP A 154 -13.45 -2.71 10.21
CA TRP A 154 -12.65 -2.45 11.40
C TRP A 154 -11.55 -1.43 11.15
N ALA A 155 -10.93 -1.43 9.98
CA ALA A 155 -9.92 -0.43 9.63
C ALA A 155 -10.51 0.97 9.44
N LYS A 156 -11.68 1.11 8.80
CA LYS A 156 -12.41 2.38 8.72
C LYS A 156 -12.69 2.93 10.12
N LYS A 157 -13.23 2.09 11.01
CA LYS A 157 -13.50 2.47 12.41
C LYS A 157 -12.22 2.84 13.18
N HIS A 158 -11.14 2.09 12.98
CA HIS A 158 -9.85 2.34 13.60
C HIS A 158 -9.34 3.75 13.29
N PHE A 159 -9.33 4.14 12.02
CA PHE A 159 -8.89 5.48 11.62
C PHE A 159 -9.91 6.58 11.94
N GLU A 160 -11.20 6.27 12.02
CA GLU A 160 -12.22 7.20 12.54
C GLU A 160 -11.96 7.59 14.00
N ILE A 161 -11.60 6.61 14.85
CA ILE A 161 -11.22 6.86 16.25
C ILE A 161 -9.99 7.76 16.32
N ILE A 162 -8.96 7.48 15.51
CA ILE A 162 -7.76 8.31 15.44
C ILE A 162 -8.11 9.73 15.00
N ASN A 163 -8.92 9.90 13.96
CA ASN A 163 -9.33 11.21 13.46
C ASN A 163 -10.11 12.01 14.50
N THR A 164 -10.99 11.36 15.26
CA THR A 164 -11.72 11.98 16.38
C THR A 164 -10.76 12.52 17.44
N GLU A 165 -9.72 11.75 17.78
CA GLU A 165 -8.72 12.18 18.75
C GLU A 165 -7.83 13.30 18.21
N LEU A 166 -7.48 13.27 16.93
CA LEU A 166 -6.74 14.33 16.25
C LEU A 166 -7.56 15.64 16.24
N GLU A 167 -8.86 15.56 15.98
CA GLU A 167 -9.76 16.71 16.04
C GLU A 167 -9.82 17.31 17.45
N ARG A 168 -9.95 16.49 18.50
CA ARG A 168 -9.90 16.95 19.90
C ARG A 168 -8.59 17.65 20.27
N ARG A 169 -7.50 17.29 19.59
CA ARG A 169 -6.18 17.91 19.75
C ARG A 169 -5.96 19.12 18.83
N CYS A 170 -7.00 19.58 18.12
CA CYS A 170 -6.96 20.71 17.22
C CYS A 170 -5.90 20.58 16.10
N THR A 171 -5.61 19.36 15.65
CA THR A 171 -4.77 19.14 14.45
C THR A 171 -5.67 18.95 13.24
N ASP A 172 -5.18 19.38 12.08
CA ASP A 172 -5.84 19.22 10.77
C ASP A 172 -5.45 17.92 10.05
N VAL A 173 -4.55 17.12 10.64
CA VAL A 173 -4.16 15.82 10.09
C VAL A 173 -5.36 14.86 10.11
N ARG A 174 -5.68 14.23 8.98
CA ARG A 174 -6.74 13.22 8.89
C ARG A 174 -6.27 11.99 8.12
N TYR A 175 -6.62 10.82 8.64
CA TYR A 175 -6.40 9.52 8.01
C TYR A 175 -7.59 9.13 7.15
N LYS A 176 -7.33 8.62 5.95
CA LYS A 176 -8.35 8.06 5.06
C LYS A 176 -7.99 6.64 4.70
N PHE A 177 -8.75 5.67 5.21
CA PHE A 177 -8.60 4.28 4.82
C PHE A 177 -9.40 3.97 3.56
N THR A 178 -8.85 3.13 2.68
CA THR A 178 -9.54 2.58 1.51
C THR A 178 -8.95 1.23 1.12
N PHE A 179 -9.82 0.27 0.81
CA PHE A 179 -9.42 -0.87 -0.01
C PHE A 179 -9.45 -0.42 -1.46
N ILE A 180 -8.48 -0.79 -2.29
CA ILE A 180 -8.42 -0.30 -3.66
C ILE A 180 -7.97 -1.36 -4.66
N THR A 181 -8.68 -1.42 -5.78
CA THR A 181 -8.30 -2.25 -6.94
C THR A 181 -7.90 -1.37 -8.11
N PRO A 182 -7.24 -1.92 -9.15
CA PRO A 182 -6.80 -1.14 -10.29
C PRO A 182 -7.86 -0.30 -10.99
N LYS A 183 -9.14 -0.72 -10.95
CA LYS A 183 -10.25 0.08 -11.50
C LYS A 183 -10.39 1.45 -10.84
N SER A 184 -10.07 1.56 -9.55
CA SER A 184 -10.23 2.80 -8.78
C SER A 184 -8.95 3.64 -8.67
N TYR A 185 -7.81 3.19 -9.23
CA TYR A 185 -6.56 3.95 -9.15
C TYR A 185 -6.70 5.33 -9.78
N GLY A 186 -7.21 5.42 -11.02
CA GLY A 186 -7.39 6.70 -11.71
C GLY A 186 -8.15 7.71 -10.84
N ALA A 187 -9.30 7.31 -10.29
CA ALA A 187 -10.13 8.16 -9.44
C ALA A 187 -9.41 8.62 -8.16
N LEU A 188 -8.64 7.75 -7.49
CA LEU A 188 -7.86 8.14 -6.31
C LEU A 188 -6.80 9.19 -6.68
N PHE A 189 -6.04 8.95 -7.75
CA PHE A 189 -4.97 9.86 -8.13
C PHE A 189 -5.49 11.19 -8.71
N GLU A 190 -6.67 11.21 -9.34
CA GLU A 190 -7.36 12.48 -9.65
C GLU A 190 -7.76 13.25 -8.39
N ALA A 191 -8.23 12.57 -7.33
CA ALA A 191 -8.51 13.20 -6.06
C ALA A 191 -7.24 13.79 -5.42
N ILE A 192 -6.12 13.05 -5.43
CA ILE A 192 -4.81 13.51 -4.95
C ILE A 192 -4.34 14.75 -5.74
N LYS A 193 -4.31 14.67 -7.08
CA LYS A 193 -3.84 15.76 -7.95
C LYS A 193 -4.68 17.03 -7.84
N SER A 194 -5.93 16.91 -7.42
CA SER A 194 -6.79 18.08 -7.23
C SER A 194 -6.33 19.03 -6.13
N GLY A 195 -5.46 18.57 -5.21
CA GLY A 195 -5.03 19.33 -4.03
C GLY A 195 -6.17 19.65 -3.05
N ASN A 196 -7.36 19.11 -3.27
CA ASN A 196 -8.53 19.35 -2.45
C ASN A 196 -8.71 18.22 -1.43
N ALA A 197 -8.49 18.55 -0.16
CA ALA A 197 -8.62 17.61 0.94
C ALA A 197 -10.01 16.95 1.02
N GLU A 198 -11.09 17.69 0.72
CA GLU A 198 -12.45 17.16 0.71
C GLU A 198 -12.65 16.07 -0.36
N LYS A 199 -11.99 16.21 -1.53
CA LYS A 199 -12.05 15.18 -2.58
C LYS A 199 -11.35 13.89 -2.14
N ILE A 200 -10.25 14.00 -1.41
CA ILE A 200 -9.55 12.84 -0.82
C ILE A 200 -10.42 12.21 0.27
N ASP A 201 -11.00 13.02 1.16
CA ASP A 201 -11.83 12.55 2.27
C ASP A 201 -13.09 11.81 1.79
N LYS A 202 -13.70 12.31 0.70
CA LYS A 202 -14.90 11.73 0.09
C LYS A 202 -14.61 10.61 -0.91
N PHE A 203 -13.34 10.35 -1.24
CA PHE A 203 -12.99 9.28 -2.17
C PHE A 203 -13.47 7.92 -1.62
N THR A 204 -14.22 7.20 -2.45
CA THR A 204 -14.67 5.83 -2.18
C THR A 204 -14.34 4.99 -3.41
N SER A 205 -13.58 3.92 -3.22
CA SER A 205 -13.27 2.98 -4.30
C SER A 205 -14.48 2.11 -4.65
N GLU A 206 -14.46 1.48 -5.82
CA GLU A 206 -15.47 0.48 -6.18
C GLU A 206 -15.51 -0.68 -5.17
N LEU A 207 -14.34 -1.09 -4.65
CA LEU A 207 -14.26 -2.18 -3.68
C LEU A 207 -14.83 -1.76 -2.31
N ASP A 208 -14.63 -0.51 -1.89
CA ASP A 208 -15.24 0.01 -0.66
C ASP A 208 -16.77 0.08 -0.73
N ILE A 209 -17.37 0.15 -1.93
CA ILE A 209 -18.83 0.19 -2.13
C ILE A 209 -19.46 -1.20 -1.99
N VAL A 210 -18.77 -2.25 -2.46
CA VAL A 210 -19.30 -3.62 -2.46
C VAL A 210 -19.04 -4.38 -1.15
N LEU A 211 -18.09 -3.92 -0.33
CA LEU A 211 -17.77 -4.51 0.97
C LEU A 211 -18.73 -4.05 2.08
#